data_AF-X1G642-F1
#
_entry.id   AF-X1G642-F1
#
_cell.length_a   1.000
_cell.length_b   1.000
_cell.length_c   1.000
_cell.angle_alpha   90.00
_cell.angle_beta   90.00
_cell.angle_gamma   90.00
#
_symmetry.space_group_name_H-M   'P 1'
#
loop_
_entity.id
_entity.type
_entity.pdbx_description
1 polymer ?
#
loop_
_entity_poly.entity_id
_entity_poly.type
_entity_poly.pdbx_seq_one_letter_code
_entity_poly.pdbx_strand_id
1 'polypeptide(L)'
;MLMHEVGDAVFWQDKDVCIDMEDARLGILEAAQIVGKKYVDPQISSLLKSKRYASILSKISWMELGGTFARQDIFKWVPEKEQNNSDNFLRRSRDLGIIEAAVTRGEYKFVNPLYHLYMDFRRMELETSK
;
A
#
# COMPACT_ATOMS: atom_id res chain seq x y z
N MET A 1 -18.19 -8.72 0.53
CA MET A 1 -17.06 -9.02 -0.36
C MET A 1 -15.78 -9.32 0.40
N LEU A 2 -15.19 -8.40 1.18
CA LEU A 2 -13.91 -8.67 1.88
C LEU A 2 -13.92 -9.94 2.75
N MET A 3 -14.99 -10.14 3.52
CA MET A 3 -15.14 -11.33 4.36
C MET A 3 -15.29 -12.64 3.56
N HIS A 4 -15.84 -12.59 2.33
CA HIS A 4 -15.90 -13.76 1.46
C HIS A 4 -14.51 -14.12 0.93
N GLU A 5 -13.72 -13.13 0.50
CA GLU A 5 -12.34 -13.36 0.03
C GLU A 5 -11.48 -14.01 1.13
N VAL A 6 -11.68 -13.64 2.40
CA VAL A 6 -11.02 -14.30 3.54
C VAL A 6 -11.50 -15.73 3.72
N GLY A 7 -12.81 -15.96 3.68
CA GLY A 7 -13.38 -17.30 3.82
C GLY A 7 -12.91 -18.26 2.73
N ASP A 8 -12.98 -17.83 1.46
CA ASP A 8 -12.54 -18.62 0.31
C ASP A 8 -11.04 -18.92 0.39
N ALA A 9 -10.20 -17.91 0.67
CA ALA A 9 -8.76 -18.10 0.74
C ALA A 9 -8.37 -19.09 1.86
N VAL A 10 -8.93 -18.95 3.07
CA VAL A 10 -8.63 -19.88 4.18
C VAL A 10 -9.14 -21.30 3.85
N PHE A 11 -10.34 -21.42 3.29
CA PHE A 11 -10.92 -22.71 2.91
C PHE A 11 -10.05 -23.46 1.89
N TRP A 12 -9.43 -22.76 0.94
CA TRP A 12 -8.57 -23.38 -0.07
C TRP A 12 -7.14 -23.69 0.41
N GLN A 13 -6.70 -23.13 1.54
CA GLN A 13 -5.39 -23.46 2.12
C GLN A 13 -5.40 -24.80 2.88
N ASP A 14 -6.55 -25.16 3.48
CA ASP A 14 -6.74 -26.41 4.22
C ASP A 14 -6.51 -27.64 3.32
N LYS A 15 -5.71 -28.59 3.81
CA LYS A 15 -5.36 -29.83 3.11
C LYS A 15 -5.72 -31.09 3.89
N ASP A 16 -6.13 -30.96 5.14
CA ASP A 16 -6.41 -32.08 6.03
C ASP A 16 -7.82 -32.04 6.65
N VAL A 17 -8.66 -31.13 6.15
CA VAL A 17 -10.06 -30.92 6.57
C VAL A 17 -10.14 -30.33 7.98
N CYS A 18 -9.07 -29.66 8.43
CA CYS A 18 -8.97 -29.02 9.74
C CYS A 18 -8.19 -27.71 9.65
N ILE A 19 -8.91 -26.58 9.49
CA ILE A 19 -8.30 -25.25 9.50
C ILE A 19 -7.48 -25.02 10.77
N ASP A 20 -6.17 -24.96 10.60
CA ASP A 20 -5.23 -24.64 11.67
C ASP A 20 -4.73 -23.19 11.61
N MET A 21 -3.77 -22.86 12.47
CA MET A 21 -3.23 -21.50 12.55
C MET A 21 -2.45 -21.12 11.29
N GLU A 22 -1.78 -22.08 10.64
CA GLU A 22 -1.00 -21.82 9.44
C GLU A 22 -1.91 -21.64 8.22
N ASP A 23 -2.97 -22.44 8.09
CA ASP A 23 -3.99 -22.26 7.05
C ASP A 23 -4.66 -20.89 7.15
N ALA A 24 -5.04 -20.50 8.38
CA ALA A 24 -5.61 -19.19 8.63
C ALA A 24 -4.62 -18.07 8.26
N ARG A 25 -3.33 -18.21 8.62
CA ARG A 25 -2.29 -17.22 8.32
C ARG A 25 -2.08 -17.08 6.81
N LEU A 26 -1.95 -18.19 6.09
CA LEU A 26 -1.76 -18.20 4.64
C LEU A 26 -3.00 -17.66 3.91
N GLY A 27 -4.20 -18.07 4.33
CA GLY A 27 -5.45 -17.61 3.74
C GLY A 27 -5.68 -16.10 3.95
N ILE A 28 -5.34 -15.56 5.12
CA ILE A 28 -5.40 -14.11 5.37
C ILE A 28 -4.43 -13.36 4.44
N LEU A 29 -3.21 -13.88 4.25
CA LEU A 29 -2.23 -13.28 3.34
C LEU A 29 -2.72 -13.31 1.89
N GLU A 30 -3.23 -14.44 1.42
CA GLU A 30 -3.79 -14.58 0.08
C GLU A 30 -5.00 -13.66 -0.13
N ALA A 31 -5.94 -13.62 0.80
CA ALA A 31 -7.08 -12.71 0.74
C ALA A 31 -6.65 -11.24 0.66
N ALA A 32 -5.65 -10.84 1.46
CA ALA A 32 -5.08 -9.50 1.41
C ALA A 32 -4.48 -9.19 0.03
N GLN A 33 -3.82 -10.15 -0.61
CA GLN A 33 -3.28 -10.01 -1.97
C GLN A 33 -4.39 -9.86 -3.01
N ILE A 34 -5.42 -10.71 -2.96
CA ILE A 34 -6.55 -10.68 -3.91
C ILE A 34 -7.27 -9.33 -3.81
N VAL A 35 -7.61 -8.91 -2.59
CA VAL A 35 -8.25 -7.63 -2.31
C VAL A 35 -7.38 -6.47 -2.78
N GLY A 36 -6.10 -6.47 -2.40
CA GLY A 36 -5.16 -5.43 -2.80
C GLY A 36 -5.01 -5.32 -4.32
N LYS A 37 -4.87 -6.45 -5.02
CA LYS A 37 -4.79 -6.50 -6.48
C LYS A 37 -6.06 -6.01 -7.16
N LYS A 38 -7.23 -6.26 -6.56
CA LYS A 38 -8.52 -5.88 -7.13
C LYS A 38 -8.88 -4.41 -6.92
N TYR A 39 -8.60 -3.85 -5.74
CA TYR A 39 -9.08 -2.52 -5.35
C TYR A 39 -7.97 -1.46 -5.22
N VAL A 40 -6.76 -1.86 -4.84
CA VAL A 40 -5.65 -0.92 -4.62
C VAL A 40 -4.80 -0.80 -5.88
N ASP A 41 -4.41 -1.94 -6.48
CA ASP A 41 -3.49 -1.98 -7.62
C ASP A 41 -3.91 -1.12 -8.80
N PRO A 42 -5.18 -1.12 -9.25
CA PRO A 42 -5.59 -0.30 -10.40
C PRO A 42 -5.31 1.18 -10.18
N GLN A 43 -5.46 1.67 -8.94
CA GLN A 43 -5.28 3.08 -8.60
C GLN A 43 -3.80 3.46 -8.49
N ILE A 44 -2.99 2.60 -7.87
CA ILE A 44 -1.56 2.88 -7.66
C ILE A 44 -0.69 2.52 -8.88
N SER A 45 -1.15 1.63 -9.75
CA SER A 45 -0.38 1.13 -10.91
C SER A 45 0.15 2.26 -11.81
N SER A 46 -0.63 3.33 -11.96
CA SER A 46 -0.24 4.49 -12.74
C SER A 46 0.90 5.30 -12.09
N LEU A 47 0.96 5.32 -10.75
CA LEU A 47 2.05 5.95 -10.00
C LEU A 47 3.31 5.08 -10.05
N LEU A 48 3.17 3.75 -9.94
CA LEU A 48 4.29 2.81 -9.91
C LEU A 48 5.12 2.81 -11.22
N LYS A 49 4.53 3.23 -12.35
CA LYS A 49 5.28 3.43 -13.61
C LYS A 49 6.40 4.48 -13.50
N SER A 50 6.24 5.46 -12.61
CA SER A 50 7.30 6.41 -12.29
C SER A 50 8.20 5.82 -11.21
N LYS A 51 9.45 5.49 -11.57
CA LYS A 51 10.46 4.99 -10.61
C LYS A 51 10.56 5.87 -9.36
N ARG A 52 10.39 7.18 -9.55
CA ARG A 52 10.45 8.16 -8.46
C ARG A 52 9.23 8.08 -7.54
N TYR A 53 8.03 8.02 -8.11
CA TYR A 53 6.82 7.90 -7.31
C TYR A 53 6.77 6.55 -6.60
N ALA A 54 7.21 5.47 -7.26
CA ALA A 54 7.41 4.18 -6.62
C ALA A 54 8.35 4.28 -5.40
N SER A 55 9.48 4.99 -5.53
CA SER A 55 10.41 5.21 -4.41
C SER A 55 9.79 6.02 -3.26
N ILE A 56 9.03 7.07 -3.55
CA ILE A 56 8.33 7.85 -2.51
C ILE A 56 7.27 7.00 -1.82
N LEU A 57 6.41 6.33 -2.60
CA LEU A 57 5.31 5.51 -2.10
C LEU A 57 5.84 4.35 -1.23
N SER A 58 6.97 3.77 -1.63
CA SER A 58 7.68 2.75 -0.85
C SER A 58 8.20 3.27 0.49
N LYS A 59 8.67 4.52 0.58
CA LYS A 59 9.09 5.09 1.87
C LYS A 59 7.93 5.43 2.79
N ILE A 60 6.79 5.85 2.22
CA ILE A 60 5.58 6.13 3.00
C ILE A 60 5.02 4.81 3.58
N SER A 61 5.13 3.69 2.87
CA SER A 61 4.63 2.40 3.36
C SER A 61 5.43 1.79 4.53
N TRP A 62 6.54 2.41 4.94
CA TRP A 62 7.30 2.01 6.13
C TRP A 62 6.81 2.70 7.41
N MET A 63 5.88 3.63 7.28
CA MET A 63 5.35 4.37 8.41
C MET A 63 4.37 3.50 9.20
N GLU A 64 3.89 4.03 10.32
CA GLU A 64 2.90 3.31 11.11
C GLU A 64 1.62 3.10 10.29
N LEU A 65 1.02 1.90 10.42
CA LEU A 65 -0.21 1.56 9.72
C LEU A 65 -1.32 2.55 10.11
N GLY A 66 -1.87 3.25 9.12
CA GLY A 66 -2.90 4.28 9.34
C GLY A 66 -2.36 5.61 9.89
N GLY A 67 -1.04 5.75 10.01
CA GLY A 67 -0.38 6.99 10.44
C GLY A 67 -0.47 8.11 9.40
N THR A 68 -0.05 9.30 9.82
CA THR A 68 0.12 10.46 8.95
C THR A 68 1.58 10.65 8.55
N PHE A 69 1.80 11.40 7.48
CA PHE A 69 3.13 11.79 7.02
C PHE A 69 3.15 13.23 6.57
N ALA A 70 4.24 13.95 6.88
CA ALA A 70 4.37 15.34 6.49
C ALA A 70 4.96 15.47 5.09
N ARG A 71 4.51 16.50 4.35
CA ARG A 71 5.14 16.94 3.10
C ARG A 71 6.65 17.11 3.23
N GLN A 72 7.09 17.61 4.39
CA GLN A 72 8.50 17.84 4.67
C GLN A 72 9.32 16.55 4.72
N ASP A 73 8.72 15.42 5.10
CA ASP A 73 9.42 14.13 5.12
C ASP A 73 9.68 13.62 3.71
N ILE A 74 8.75 13.85 2.78
CA ILE A 74 8.96 13.53 1.35
C ILE A 74 10.11 14.34 0.77
N PHE A 75 10.26 15.60 1.16
CA PHE A 75 11.37 16.44 0.72
C PHE A 75 12.74 15.93 1.16
N LYS A 76 12.84 15.29 2.33
CA LYS A 76 14.09 14.66 2.79
C LYS A 76 14.50 13.47 1.92
N TRP A 77 13.56 12.89 1.18
CA TRP A 77 13.79 11.70 0.37
C TRP A 77 14.09 11.97 -1.10
N VAL A 78 13.91 13.22 -1.52
CA VAL A 78 13.94 13.67 -2.90
C VAL A 78 15.00 14.77 -2.99
N PRO A 79 16.01 14.64 -3.88
CA PRO A 79 16.98 15.70 -4.12
C PRO A 79 16.35 17.09 -4.30
N GLU A 80 17.02 18.12 -3.77
CA GLU A 80 16.51 19.50 -3.73
C GLU A 80 16.07 20.02 -5.10
N LYS A 81 16.85 19.71 -6.14
CA LYS A 81 16.58 20.06 -7.55
C LYS A 81 15.29 19.48 -8.11
N GLU A 82 14.68 18.54 -7.39
CA GLU A 82 13.54 17.75 -7.83
C GLU A 82 12.37 17.82 -6.83
N GLN A 83 12.40 18.76 -5.88
CA GLN A 83 11.32 18.96 -4.90
C GLN A 83 9.96 19.27 -5.54
N ASN A 84 9.94 19.92 -6.71
CA ASN A 84 8.71 20.10 -7.51
C ASN A 84 8.01 18.76 -7.81
N ASN A 85 8.76 17.66 -7.89
CA ASN A 85 8.19 16.33 -8.13
C ASN A 85 7.43 15.78 -6.91
N SER A 86 7.80 16.20 -5.69
CA SER A 86 7.10 15.80 -4.46
C SER A 86 5.73 16.47 -4.38
N ASP A 87 5.62 17.73 -4.81
CA ASP A 87 4.32 18.41 -4.91
C ASP A 87 3.43 17.78 -5.97
N ASN A 88 4.01 17.45 -7.13
CA ASN A 88 3.28 16.74 -8.19
C ASN A 88 2.84 15.34 -7.72
N PHE A 89 3.67 14.64 -6.96
CA PHE A 89 3.31 13.36 -6.34
C PHE A 89 2.12 13.54 -5.39
N LEU A 90 2.19 14.47 -4.43
CA LEU A 90 1.13 14.71 -3.46
C LEU A 90 -0.19 15.12 -4.13
N ARG A 91 -0.13 15.96 -5.18
CA ARG A 91 -1.30 16.33 -5.97
C ARG A 91 -1.89 15.12 -6.65
N ARG A 92 -1.09 14.39 -7.44
CA ARG A 92 -1.56 13.24 -8.21
C ARG A 92 -2.09 12.10 -7.33
N SER A 93 -1.44 11.83 -6.21
CA SER A 93 -1.88 10.82 -5.25
C SER A 93 -3.22 11.19 -4.60
N ARG A 94 -3.49 12.49 -4.37
CA ARG A 94 -4.82 12.97 -3.94
C ARG A 94 -5.85 12.87 -5.06
N ASP A 95 -5.51 13.28 -6.28
CA ASP A 95 -6.43 13.22 -7.43
C ASP A 95 -6.86 11.77 -7.74
N LEU A 96 -5.97 10.80 -7.50
CA LEU A 96 -6.25 9.37 -7.62
C LEU A 96 -6.97 8.77 -6.41
N GLY A 97 -7.23 9.56 -5.36
CA GLY A 97 -7.92 9.10 -4.14
C GLY A 97 -7.09 8.14 -3.29
N ILE A 98 -5.76 8.15 -3.40
CA ILE A 98 -4.86 7.26 -2.65
C ILE A 98 -4.59 7.84 -1.27
N ILE A 99 -4.38 9.16 -1.21
CA ILE A 99 -4.11 9.89 0.02
C ILE A 99 -5.07 11.06 0.18
N GLU A 100 -5.25 11.51 1.41
CA GLU A 100 -5.99 12.72 1.75
C GLU A 100 -5.19 13.59 2.71
N ALA A 101 -5.58 14.87 2.83
CA ALA A 101 -5.00 15.75 3.83
C ALA A 101 -5.42 15.30 5.24
N ALA A 102 -4.49 15.33 6.18
CA ALA A 102 -4.76 15.06 7.58
C ALA A 102 -5.26 16.33 8.31
N VAL A 103 -5.48 16.22 9.62
CA VAL A 103 -5.92 17.34 10.47
C VAL A 103 -4.88 18.45 10.51
N THR A 104 -3.59 18.09 10.62
CA THR A 104 -2.49 19.04 10.61
C THR A 104 -2.19 19.51 9.20
N ARG A 105 -2.03 20.83 9.03
CA ARG A 105 -1.69 21.42 7.74
C ARG A 105 -0.36 20.87 7.21
N GLY A 106 -0.38 20.32 6.00
CA GLY A 106 0.81 19.78 5.35
C GLY A 106 1.10 18.33 5.71
N GLU A 107 0.24 17.70 6.51
CA GLU A 107 0.22 16.25 6.71
C GLU A 107 -0.83 15.59 5.82
N TYR A 108 -0.55 14.34 5.49
CA TYR A 108 -1.36 13.48 4.67
C TYR A 108 -1.46 12.10 5.29
N LYS A 109 -2.46 11.33 4.89
CA LYS A 109 -2.59 9.91 5.22
C LYS A 109 -3.20 9.17 4.06
N PHE A 110 -3.04 7.85 4.02
CA PHE A 110 -3.81 7.03 3.10
C PHE A 110 -5.30 7.15 3.43
N VAL A 111 -6.15 7.13 2.41
CA VAL A 111 -7.61 7.16 2.61
C VAL A 111 -8.13 5.91 3.32
N ASN A 112 -7.35 4.82 3.27
CA ASN A 112 -7.64 3.54 3.92
C ASN A 112 -6.32 2.80 4.21
N PRO A 113 -6.17 2.13 5.37
CA PRO A 113 -5.04 1.24 5.67
C PRO A 113 -4.68 0.20 4.59
N LEU A 114 -5.62 -0.24 3.74
CA LEU A 114 -5.36 -1.19 2.66
C LEU A 114 -4.26 -0.74 1.69
N TYR A 115 -4.14 0.56 1.43
CA TYR A 115 -3.04 1.06 0.59
C TYR A 115 -1.69 0.82 1.23
N HIS A 116 -1.59 1.01 2.54
CA HIS A 116 -0.37 0.79 3.29
C HIS A 116 0.04 -0.68 3.24
N LEU A 117 -0.90 -1.59 3.54
CA LEU A 117 -0.67 -3.04 3.53
C LEU A 117 -0.29 -3.56 2.14
N TYR A 118 -1.01 -3.13 1.10
CA TYR A 118 -0.73 -3.60 -0.25
C TYR A 118 0.61 -3.07 -0.79
N MET A 119 0.98 -1.84 -0.42
CA MET A 119 2.28 -1.28 -0.78
C MET A 119 3.44 -2.03 -0.15
N ASP A 120 3.31 -2.40 1.12
CA ASP A 120 4.33 -3.20 1.79
C ASP A 120 4.42 -4.61 1.19
N PHE A 121 3.28 -5.23 0.86
CA PHE A 121 3.24 -6.51 0.14
C PHE A 121 3.96 -6.44 -1.23
N ARG A 122 3.60 -5.47 -2.07
CA ARG A 122 4.23 -5.25 -3.41
C ARG A 122 5.75 -5.10 -3.31
N ARG A 123 6.23 -4.50 -2.22
CA ARG A 123 7.67 -4.34 -1.96
C ARG A 123 8.33 -5.69 -1.63
N MET A 124 7.74 -6.47 -0.72
CA MET A 124 8.26 -7.81 -0.36
C MET A 124 8.37 -8.72 -1.59
N GLU A 125 7.38 -8.67 -2.49
CA GLU A 125 7.39 -9.41 -3.75
C GLU A 125 8.57 -9.00 -4.66
N LEU A 126 8.88 -7.70 -4.76
CA LEU A 126 10.00 -7.17 -5.54
C LEU A 126 11.37 -7.47 -4.90
N GLU A 127 11.46 -7.57 -3.58
CA GLU A 127 12.68 -7.93 -2.86
C GLU A 127 12.98 -9.43 -2.96
N THR A 128 11.95 -10.28 -2.99
CA THR A 128 12.10 -11.75 -3.11
C THR A 128 12.38 -12.21 -4.56
N SER A 129 12.12 -11.35 -5.55
CA SER A 129 12.34 -11.63 -6.98
C SER A 129 13.74 -11.23 -7.49
N LYS A 130 14.68 -10.89 -6.59
CA LYS A 130 16.08 -10.56 -6.88
C LYS A 130 17.02 -11.60 -6.31
#